data_AF-A0A7W0EVZ6-F1
#
_entry.id   AF-A0A7W0EVZ6-F1
#
_cell.length_a   1.000
_cell.length_b   1.000
_cell.length_c   1.000
_cell.angle_alpha   90.00
_cell.angle_beta   90.00
_cell.angle_gamma   90.00
#
_symmetry.space_group_name_H-M   'P 1'
#
loop_
_entity.id
_entity.type
_entity.pdbx_description
1 polymer ?
#
loop_
_entity_poly.entity_id
_entity_poly.type
_entity_poly.pdbx_seq_one_letter_code
_entity_poly.pdbx_strand_id
1 'polypeptide(L)'
;MVGLFSKSNLDGWKEKVFFGKTAYQITSLENESVMEAQSQNSASGLFKKVRIDLKKYPYLNWRWRIENRTGIGNEKIKSGDDYAARVYVVIDGGIFVWRTRALNYVWAYGAEVETWENAFAGKNAMMMALRTRQDDTSTWYVEKRNVYLDLKKVFGKEFQFIDAVAIMTDTDNSRGKMTAYYGDLYFSKK
;
A
#
# COMPACT_ATOMS: atom_id res chain seq x y z
N MET A 1 -16.58 -1.56 4.15
CA MET A 1 -15.76 -1.24 2.95
C MET A 1 -14.90 -0.03 3.27
N VAL A 2 -13.70 0.08 2.70
CA VAL A 2 -12.70 1.12 3.04
C VAL A 2 -12.56 2.14 1.91
N GLY A 3 -12.18 1.70 0.70
CA GLY A 3 -12.10 2.51 -0.52
C GLY A 3 -13.16 2.07 -1.53
N LEU A 4 -14.00 3.00 -2.00
CA LEU A 4 -15.07 2.78 -2.97
C LEU A 4 -14.83 3.63 -4.22
N PHE A 5 -13.67 3.41 -4.84
CA PHE A 5 -13.25 4.15 -6.02
C PHE A 5 -14.14 3.86 -7.23
N SER A 6 -14.70 2.64 -7.30
CA SER A 6 -15.71 2.25 -8.30
C SER A 6 -16.98 3.11 -8.27
N LYS A 7 -17.23 3.78 -7.14
CA LYS A 7 -18.38 4.67 -6.92
C LYS A 7 -17.96 6.15 -6.91
N SER A 8 -16.77 6.46 -7.38
CA SER A 8 -16.20 7.81 -7.35
C SER A 8 -16.15 8.44 -5.96
N ASN A 9 -15.99 7.61 -4.91
CA ASN A 9 -16.06 8.06 -3.52
C ASN A 9 -14.67 8.08 -2.86
N LEU A 10 -14.29 9.26 -2.37
CA LEU A 10 -13.05 9.51 -1.61
C LEU A 10 -13.29 9.95 -0.17
N ASP A 11 -14.50 9.76 0.36
CA ASP A 11 -14.87 10.22 1.68
C ASP A 11 -13.96 9.64 2.75
N GLY A 12 -13.40 10.54 3.57
CA GLY A 12 -12.49 10.21 4.67
C GLY A 12 -11.05 9.90 4.25
N TRP A 13 -10.74 9.84 2.95
CA TRP A 13 -9.36 9.79 2.48
C TRP A 13 -8.71 11.17 2.61
N LYS A 14 -7.47 11.19 3.07
CA LYS A 14 -6.66 12.39 3.26
C LYS A 14 -5.28 12.17 2.67
N GLU A 15 -4.69 13.22 2.14
CA GLU A 15 -3.32 13.20 1.63
C GLU A 15 -2.32 13.36 2.78
N LYS A 16 -1.24 12.58 2.73
CA LYS A 16 -0.04 12.77 3.55
C LYS A 16 1.16 12.91 2.63
N VAL A 17 1.79 14.08 2.66
CA VAL A 17 2.98 14.40 1.88
C VAL A 17 4.24 14.12 2.70
N PHE A 18 5.21 13.42 2.09
CA PHE A 18 6.57 13.24 2.62
C PHE A 18 7.58 14.02 1.78
N PHE A 19 7.46 14.00 0.45
CA PHE A 19 8.27 14.78 -0.49
C PHE A 19 7.52 14.99 -1.80
N GLY A 20 7.29 16.22 -2.27
CA GLY A 20 6.49 16.45 -3.49
C GLY A 20 5.06 15.87 -3.41
N LYS A 21 4.33 15.84 -4.52
CA LYS A 21 2.96 15.29 -4.56
C LYS A 21 2.78 14.30 -5.70
N THR A 22 2.33 13.12 -5.34
CA THR A 22 1.75 12.13 -6.26
C THR A 22 0.34 12.60 -6.62
N ALA A 23 0.04 12.71 -7.90
CA ALA A 23 -1.29 13.09 -8.35
C ALA A 23 -2.25 11.90 -8.22
N TYR A 24 -3.27 12.06 -7.40
CA TYR A 24 -4.33 11.06 -7.20
C TYR A 24 -5.64 11.55 -7.80
N GLN A 25 -6.26 10.71 -8.63
CA GLN A 25 -7.56 11.03 -9.23
C GLN A 25 -8.37 9.75 -9.48
N ILE A 26 -9.70 9.87 -9.48
CA ILE A 26 -10.56 8.80 -9.97
C ILE A 26 -10.72 8.96 -11.47
N THR A 27 -10.37 7.91 -12.21
CA THR A 27 -10.46 7.85 -13.67
C THR A 27 -11.20 6.60 -14.12
N SER A 28 -11.63 6.57 -15.38
CA SER A 28 -12.15 5.35 -15.99
C SER A 28 -11.02 4.59 -16.68
N LEU A 29 -10.81 3.34 -16.27
CA LEU A 29 -9.92 2.39 -16.93
C LEU A 29 -10.71 1.12 -17.23
N GLU A 30 -10.71 0.68 -18.50
CA GLU A 30 -11.44 -0.53 -18.93
C GLU A 30 -12.93 -0.51 -18.53
N ASN A 31 -13.58 0.66 -18.64
CA ASN A 31 -14.97 0.93 -18.25
C ASN A 31 -15.28 0.82 -16.75
N GLU A 32 -14.26 0.79 -15.88
CA GLU A 32 -14.43 0.80 -14.43
C GLU A 32 -13.79 2.04 -13.82
N SER A 33 -14.44 2.63 -12.81
CA SER A 33 -13.86 3.75 -12.06
C SER A 33 -12.81 3.23 -11.09
N VAL A 34 -11.59 3.77 -11.16
CA VAL A 34 -10.43 3.34 -10.36
C VAL A 34 -9.66 4.55 -9.87
N MET A 35 -8.93 4.37 -8.77
CA MET A 35 -8.00 5.39 -8.28
C MET A 35 -6.69 5.29 -9.05
N GLU A 36 -6.38 6.30 -9.85
CA GLU A 36 -5.09 6.48 -10.50
C GLU A 36 -4.13 7.24 -9.57
N ALA A 37 -2.88 6.79 -9.53
CA ALA A 37 -1.78 7.43 -8.84
C ALA A 37 -0.63 7.67 -9.83
N GLN A 38 -0.32 8.95 -10.10
CA GLN A 38 0.81 9.35 -10.94
C GLN A 38 1.88 10.01 -10.07
N SER A 39 2.99 9.31 -9.85
CA SER A 39 4.15 9.83 -9.13
C SER A 39 5.23 10.30 -10.10
N GLN A 40 5.80 11.46 -9.83
CA GLN A 40 6.97 11.98 -10.54
C GLN A 40 7.89 12.67 -9.54
N ASN A 41 9.01 12.02 -9.22
CA ASN A 41 9.94 12.49 -8.18
C ASN A 41 9.21 12.92 -6.89
N SER A 42 8.30 12.08 -6.41
CA SER A 42 7.40 12.39 -5.29
C SER A 42 7.18 11.18 -4.38
N ALA A 43 6.83 11.45 -3.14
CA ALA A 43 6.40 10.54 -2.09
C ALA A 43 5.27 11.21 -1.30
N SER A 44 4.04 10.88 -1.66
CA SER A 44 2.85 11.20 -0.89
C SER A 44 1.86 10.04 -1.00
N GLY A 45 1.09 9.80 0.04
CA GLY A 45 0.07 8.75 0.06
C GLY A 45 -1.32 9.29 0.38
N LEU A 46 -2.35 8.54 -0.01
CA LEU A 46 -3.69 8.72 0.50
C LEU A 46 -3.91 7.75 1.66
N PHE A 47 -4.45 8.24 2.78
CA PHE A 47 -4.80 7.40 3.93
C PHE A 47 -6.22 7.67 4.40
N LYS A 48 -6.85 6.64 4.98
CA LYS A 48 -8.17 6.72 5.60
C LYS A 48 -8.11 6.10 6.98
N LYS A 49 -8.48 6.89 8.00
CA LYS A 49 -8.65 6.37 9.37
C LYS A 49 -9.88 5.48 9.41
N VAL A 50 -9.70 4.23 9.83
CA VAL A 50 -10.75 3.23 9.97
C VAL A 50 -10.40 2.32 11.13
N ARG A 51 -11.39 1.90 11.92
CA ARG A 51 -11.18 0.89 12.95
C ARG A 51 -11.78 -0.43 12.50
N ILE A 52 -10.94 -1.43 12.21
CA ILE A 52 -11.38 -2.75 11.73
C ILE A 52 -11.01 -3.81 12.75
N ASP A 53 -12.01 -4.60 13.19
CA ASP A 53 -11.78 -5.80 13.99
C ASP A 53 -11.35 -6.95 13.08
N LEU A 54 -10.08 -7.35 13.18
CA LEU A 54 -9.47 -8.41 12.41
C LEU A 54 -9.88 -9.82 12.86
N LYS A 55 -10.44 -10.00 14.07
CA LYS A 55 -11.03 -11.29 14.47
C LYS A 55 -12.38 -11.50 13.76
N LYS A 56 -13.07 -10.40 13.39
CA LYS A 56 -14.35 -10.45 12.66
C LYS A 56 -14.18 -10.35 11.14
N TYR A 57 -13.30 -9.48 10.67
CA TYR A 57 -13.04 -9.24 9.24
C TYR A 57 -11.53 -9.30 8.95
N PRO A 58 -10.92 -10.50 8.92
CA PRO A 58 -9.47 -10.64 8.79
C PRO A 58 -8.95 -10.37 7.38
N TYR A 59 -9.78 -10.48 6.34
CA TYR A 59 -9.32 -10.45 4.96
C TYR A 59 -9.40 -9.05 4.37
N LEU A 60 -8.26 -8.46 4.01
CA LEU A 60 -8.22 -7.28 3.14
C LEU A 60 -8.20 -7.74 1.68
N ASN A 61 -9.07 -7.14 0.87
CA ASN A 61 -9.23 -7.42 -0.55
C ASN A 61 -9.02 -6.13 -1.33
N TRP A 62 -8.27 -6.21 -2.41
CA TRP A 62 -8.08 -5.11 -3.36
C TRP A 62 -7.59 -5.67 -4.69
N ARG A 63 -7.48 -4.80 -5.68
CA ARG A 63 -6.70 -5.08 -6.88
C ARG A 63 -5.85 -3.88 -7.22
N TRP A 64 -4.74 -4.11 -7.89
CA TRP A 64 -3.85 -3.07 -8.38
C TRP A 64 -3.29 -3.42 -9.74
N ARG A 65 -2.75 -2.41 -10.40
CA ARG A 65 -2.12 -2.49 -11.72
C ARG A 65 -1.07 -1.40 -11.81
N ILE A 66 0.02 -1.65 -12.52
CA ILE A 66 1.05 -0.64 -12.82
C ILE A 66 1.25 -0.57 -14.33
N GLU A 67 1.54 0.61 -14.88
CA GLU A 67 1.75 0.76 -16.33
C GLU A 67 3.22 0.72 -16.72
N ASN A 68 4.11 1.04 -15.79
CA ASN A 68 5.52 1.15 -16.09
C ASN A 68 6.38 0.71 -14.91
N ARG A 69 7.68 0.64 -15.14
CA ARG A 69 8.68 0.23 -14.13
C ARG A 69 9.69 1.35 -13.95
N THR A 70 10.34 1.39 -12.79
CA THR A 70 11.51 2.23 -12.56
C THR A 70 12.76 1.36 -12.44
N GLY A 71 13.93 1.97 -12.59
CA GLY A 71 15.22 1.29 -12.57
C GLY A 71 15.85 1.17 -11.17
N ILE A 72 15.05 0.96 -10.13
CA ILE A 72 15.60 0.84 -8.77
C ILE A 72 16.38 -0.45 -8.65
N GLY A 73 17.62 -0.34 -8.16
CA GLY A 73 18.51 -1.48 -7.95
C GLY A 73 18.18 -2.29 -6.69
N ASN A 74 17.88 -1.62 -5.57
CA ASN A 74 17.57 -2.26 -4.29
C ASN A 74 16.66 -1.38 -3.43
N GLU A 75 15.40 -1.79 -3.29
CA GLU A 75 14.38 -1.09 -2.51
C GLU A 75 14.45 -1.33 -1.00
N LYS A 76 15.36 -2.18 -0.54
CA LYS A 76 15.54 -2.47 0.89
C LYS A 76 16.49 -1.48 1.59
N ILE A 77 17.07 -0.55 0.85
CA ILE A 77 17.93 0.51 1.39
C ILE A 77 17.29 1.89 1.17
N LYS A 78 17.65 2.86 2.00
CA LYS A 78 17.00 4.18 2.01
C LYS A 78 16.99 4.87 0.65
N SER A 79 18.11 4.81 -0.08
CA SER A 79 18.25 5.43 -1.40
C SER A 79 17.50 4.70 -2.52
N GLY A 80 16.76 3.64 -2.22
CA GLY A 80 15.96 2.90 -3.19
C GLY A 80 14.56 2.55 -2.71
N ASP A 81 14.12 2.99 -1.51
CA ASP A 81 12.79 2.68 -0.93
C ASP A 81 11.68 3.43 -1.68
N ASP A 82 11.54 3.23 -2.99
CA ASP A 82 10.31 3.51 -3.73
C ASP A 82 9.67 2.20 -4.18
N TYR A 83 8.36 2.25 -4.41
CA TYR A 83 7.60 1.09 -4.86
C TYR A 83 6.56 1.52 -5.88
N ALA A 84 6.31 0.63 -6.83
CA ALA A 84 5.36 0.95 -7.91
C ALA A 84 3.94 1.15 -7.36
N ALA A 85 3.57 0.36 -6.36
CA ALA A 85 2.34 0.51 -5.60
C ALA A 85 2.51 -0.08 -4.19
N ARG A 86 1.90 0.58 -3.20
CA ARG A 86 1.84 0.11 -1.81
C ARG A 86 0.42 0.18 -1.26
N VAL A 87 0.05 -0.78 -0.42
CA VAL A 87 -1.13 -0.75 0.46
C VAL A 87 -0.69 -0.95 1.90
N TYR A 88 -1.04 -0.02 2.78
CA TYR A 88 -0.66 0.00 4.19
C TYR A 88 -1.82 -0.47 5.04
N VAL A 89 -1.52 -1.25 6.07
CA VAL A 89 -2.37 -1.39 7.25
C VAL A 89 -1.61 -0.85 8.46
N VAL A 90 -2.21 0.09 9.17
CA VAL A 90 -1.57 0.84 10.25
C VAL A 90 -2.29 0.56 11.57
N ILE A 91 -1.51 0.30 12.60
CA ILE A 91 -1.96 0.19 13.99
C ILE A 91 -1.35 1.38 14.71
N ASP A 92 -2.19 2.34 15.10
CA ASP A 92 -1.74 3.64 15.62
C ASP A 92 -1.43 3.57 17.13
N GLY A 93 -1.80 2.49 17.82
CA GLY A 93 -1.42 2.28 19.22
C GLY A 93 -1.98 3.32 20.21
N GLY A 94 -2.77 4.29 19.74
CA GLY A 94 -3.41 5.34 20.54
C GLY A 94 -2.46 6.48 20.92
N ILE A 95 -2.42 6.82 22.22
CA ILE A 95 -1.72 7.98 22.80
C ILE A 95 -0.18 7.94 22.56
N PHE A 96 0.36 6.79 22.19
CA PHE A 96 1.80 6.54 22.10
C PHE A 96 2.24 6.27 20.65
N VAL A 97 2.45 7.33 19.88
CA VAL A 97 2.85 7.29 18.46
C VAL A 97 4.14 6.47 18.22
N TRP A 98 5.02 6.31 19.20
CA TRP A 98 6.21 5.44 19.06
C TRP A 98 5.88 3.94 18.97
N ARG A 99 4.64 3.55 19.29
CA ARG A 99 4.15 2.16 19.15
C ARG A 99 3.49 1.90 17.80
N THR A 100 3.40 2.89 16.92
CA THR A 100 2.81 2.71 15.60
C THR A 100 3.50 1.54 14.88
N ARG A 101 2.69 0.67 14.29
CA ARG A 101 3.14 -0.44 13.46
C ARG A 101 2.45 -0.36 12.11
N ALA A 102 3.20 -0.60 11.05
CA ALA A 102 2.67 -0.64 9.70
C ALA A 102 3.11 -1.93 8.99
N LEU A 103 2.17 -2.61 8.33
CA LEU A 103 2.51 -3.62 7.33
C LEU A 103 2.15 -3.05 5.97
N ASN A 104 3.12 -3.11 5.05
CA ASN A 104 3.02 -2.62 3.70
C ASN A 104 2.99 -3.82 2.77
N TYR A 105 1.88 -4.02 2.08
CA TYR A 105 1.84 -4.88 0.92
C TYR A 105 2.34 -4.09 -0.27
N VAL A 106 3.36 -4.60 -0.96
CA VAL A 106 4.05 -3.84 -2.00
C VAL A 106 4.17 -4.57 -3.32
N TRP A 107 4.11 -3.78 -4.38
CA TRP A 107 4.67 -4.13 -5.68
C TRP A 107 6.13 -3.72 -5.71
N ALA A 108 6.99 -4.71 -5.49
CA ALA A 108 8.43 -4.59 -5.37
C ALA A 108 9.13 -4.59 -6.74
N TYR A 109 10.36 -4.07 -6.79
CA TYR A 109 11.22 -4.09 -7.97
C TYR A 109 12.21 -5.27 -7.96
N GLY A 110 12.36 -5.95 -6.82
CA GLY A 110 13.06 -7.21 -6.67
C GLY A 110 12.39 -8.35 -7.43
N ALA A 111 13.08 -9.49 -7.52
CA ALA A 111 12.61 -10.68 -8.22
C ALA A 111 11.84 -11.67 -7.32
N GLU A 112 11.82 -11.44 -6.01
CA GLU A 112 11.34 -12.42 -5.03
C GLU A 112 10.18 -11.88 -4.20
N VAL A 113 9.24 -12.77 -3.89
CA VAL A 113 8.16 -12.53 -2.93
C VAL A 113 8.71 -12.82 -1.53
N GLU A 114 8.95 -11.75 -0.76
CA GLU A 114 9.59 -11.84 0.54
C GLU A 114 9.06 -10.78 1.52
N THR A 115 9.61 -10.77 2.74
CA THR A 115 9.26 -9.80 3.79
C THR A 115 10.52 -9.25 4.45
N TRP A 116 10.60 -7.92 4.61
CA TRP A 116 11.76 -7.24 5.17
C TRP A 116 11.36 -5.99 5.98
N GLU A 117 12.31 -5.42 6.72
CA GLU A 117 12.11 -4.16 7.43
C GLU A 117 12.19 -2.95 6.48
N ASN A 118 11.33 -1.96 6.65
CA ASN A 118 11.42 -0.72 5.89
C ASN A 118 12.74 0.01 6.19
N ALA A 119 13.36 0.59 5.16
CA ALA A 119 14.68 1.20 5.28
C ALA A 119 14.74 2.44 6.19
N PHE A 120 13.60 3.12 6.41
CA PHE A 120 13.49 4.32 7.27
C PHE A 120 12.93 4.03 8.66
N ALA A 121 11.95 3.13 8.76
CA ALA A 121 11.23 2.85 10.01
C ALA A 121 11.66 1.55 10.72
N GLY A 122 12.52 0.73 10.10
CA GLY A 122 12.98 -0.56 10.63
C GLY A 122 11.80 -1.47 11.00
N LYS A 123 11.97 -2.28 12.05
CA LYS A 123 10.93 -3.17 12.61
C LYS A 123 9.57 -2.55 12.97
N ASN A 124 9.42 -1.22 12.92
CA ASN A 124 8.11 -0.58 13.10
C ASN A 124 7.26 -0.64 11.83
N ALA A 125 7.88 -0.70 10.64
CA ALA A 125 7.18 -0.88 9.38
C ALA A 125 7.78 -2.05 8.61
N MET A 126 6.96 -3.07 8.34
CA MET A 126 7.36 -4.24 7.57
C MET A 126 6.87 -4.11 6.14
N MET A 127 7.68 -4.59 5.21
CA MET A 127 7.38 -4.66 3.78
C MET A 127 7.13 -6.12 3.44
N MET A 128 6.03 -6.40 2.74
CA MET A 128 5.69 -7.72 2.22
C MET A 128 5.43 -7.60 0.72
N ALA A 129 6.37 -8.08 -0.09
CA ALA A 129 6.16 -8.12 -1.54
C ALA A 129 5.04 -9.10 -1.85
N LEU A 130 4.05 -8.66 -2.62
CA LEU A 130 3.04 -9.54 -3.22
C LEU A 130 3.20 -9.61 -4.74
N ARG A 131 3.82 -8.57 -5.31
CA ARG A 131 4.20 -8.47 -6.71
C ARG A 131 5.64 -8.02 -6.81
N THR A 132 6.25 -8.34 -7.93
CA THR A 132 7.69 -8.24 -8.18
C THR A 132 7.93 -7.69 -9.58
N ARG A 133 9.21 -7.61 -9.97
CA ARG A 133 9.57 -7.37 -11.36
C ARG A 133 9.22 -8.52 -12.32
N GLN A 134 8.76 -9.67 -11.85
CA GLN A 134 8.38 -10.77 -12.73
C GLN A 134 6.91 -10.67 -13.17
N ASP A 135 6.08 -9.93 -12.43
CA ASP A 135 4.67 -9.73 -12.76
C ASP A 135 4.48 -8.74 -13.92
N ASP A 136 3.50 -8.98 -14.77
CA ASP A 136 3.27 -8.19 -15.99
C ASP A 136 2.79 -6.76 -15.65
N THR A 137 3.24 -5.79 -16.44
CA THR A 137 2.66 -4.45 -16.44
C THR A 137 1.33 -4.46 -17.21
N SER A 138 0.50 -3.44 -16.99
CA SER A 138 -0.79 -3.29 -17.65
C SER A 138 -1.78 -4.45 -17.39
N THR A 139 -1.54 -5.22 -16.33
CA THR A 139 -2.37 -6.36 -15.90
C THR A 139 -2.93 -6.09 -14.50
N TRP A 140 -4.22 -6.35 -14.32
CA TRP A 140 -4.86 -6.29 -13.02
C TRP A 140 -4.56 -7.55 -12.20
N TYR A 141 -4.05 -7.34 -10.99
CA TYR A 141 -3.86 -8.40 -10.01
C TYR A 141 -4.79 -8.21 -8.83
N VAL A 142 -5.56 -9.25 -8.52
CA VAL A 142 -6.47 -9.28 -7.37
C VAL A 142 -5.74 -9.89 -6.18
N GLU A 143 -5.77 -9.19 -5.06
CA GLU A 143 -5.17 -9.61 -3.81
C GLU A 143 -6.22 -9.88 -2.75
N LYS A 144 -5.99 -10.92 -1.97
CA LYS A 144 -6.77 -11.26 -0.78
C LYS A 144 -5.83 -11.75 0.32
N ARG A 145 -5.68 -10.94 1.35
CA ARG A 145 -4.72 -11.20 2.44
C ARG A 145 -5.41 -11.31 3.78
N ASN A 146 -5.08 -12.36 4.53
CA ASN A 146 -5.48 -12.46 5.93
C ASN A 146 -4.55 -11.58 6.77
N VAL A 147 -4.96 -10.33 6.97
CA VAL A 147 -4.18 -9.30 7.67
C VAL A 147 -3.88 -9.71 9.11
N TYR A 148 -4.81 -10.39 9.78
CA TYR A 148 -4.59 -10.91 11.12
C TYR A 148 -3.37 -11.85 11.20
N LEU A 149 -3.31 -12.83 10.29
CA LEU A 149 -2.21 -13.79 10.24
C LEU A 149 -0.92 -13.16 9.75
N ASP A 150 -0.99 -12.26 8.76
CA ASP A 150 0.18 -11.55 8.26
C ASP A 150 0.82 -10.70 9.36
N LEU A 151 0.03 -9.91 10.10
CA LEU A 151 0.52 -9.11 11.23
C LEU A 151 1.13 -9.99 12.33
N LYS A 152 0.50 -11.12 12.66
CA LYS A 152 1.04 -12.08 13.65
C LYS A 152 2.38 -12.65 13.19
N LYS A 153 2.50 -13.01 11.91
CA LYS A 153 3.73 -13.54 11.31
C LYS A 153 4.86 -12.52 11.35
N VAL A 154 4.61 -11.29 10.91
CA VAL A 154 5.69 -10.30 10.73
C VAL A 154 6.12 -9.63 12.04
N PHE A 155 5.21 -9.48 13.01
CA PHE A 155 5.52 -8.80 14.29
C PHE A 155 5.63 -9.74 15.49
N GLY A 156 5.35 -11.03 15.33
CA GLY A 156 5.42 -12.03 16.40
C GLY A 156 4.38 -11.86 17.50
N LYS A 157 3.33 -11.06 17.29
CA LYS A 157 2.26 -10.82 18.27
C LYS A 157 0.91 -10.58 17.62
N GLU A 158 -0.16 -10.82 18.38
CA GLU A 158 -1.51 -10.65 17.87
C GLU A 158 -1.97 -9.19 17.93
N PHE A 159 -2.74 -8.79 16.92
CA PHE A 159 -3.44 -7.51 16.88
C PHE A 159 -4.90 -7.74 16.55
N GLN A 160 -5.80 -7.23 17.38
CA GLN A 160 -7.23 -7.31 17.11
C GLN A 160 -7.69 -6.22 16.14
N PHE A 161 -7.10 -5.04 16.19
CA PHE A 161 -7.55 -3.90 15.41
C PHE A 161 -6.45 -3.30 14.54
N ILE A 162 -6.84 -2.78 13.38
CA ILE A 162 -6.09 -1.74 12.66
C ILE A 162 -6.84 -0.41 12.78
N ASP A 163 -6.12 0.69 12.61
CA ASP A 163 -6.60 2.07 12.84
C ASP A 163 -6.56 2.95 11.57
N ALA A 164 -5.85 2.52 10.54
CA ALA A 164 -5.92 3.14 9.21
C ALA A 164 -5.50 2.19 8.09
N VAL A 165 -5.92 2.54 6.87
CA VAL A 165 -5.42 1.98 5.61
C VAL A 165 -4.86 3.12 4.78
N ALA A 166 -3.80 2.87 4.02
CA ALA A 166 -3.27 3.84 3.07
C ALA A 166 -2.90 3.18 1.73
N ILE A 167 -2.84 3.98 0.68
CA ILE A 167 -2.25 3.63 -0.61
C ILE A 167 -1.16 4.65 -0.94
N MET A 168 -0.08 4.19 -1.56
CA MET A 168 1.03 5.06 -1.94
C MET A 168 1.73 4.53 -3.19
N THR A 169 2.03 5.46 -4.09
CA THR A 169 2.93 5.26 -5.22
C THR A 169 3.95 6.38 -5.14
N ASP A 170 5.22 6.00 -5.13
CA ASP A 170 6.33 6.90 -4.87
C ASP A 170 7.51 6.64 -5.79
N THR A 171 8.29 7.69 -6.01
CA THR A 171 9.42 7.73 -6.95
C THR A 171 10.48 8.78 -6.54
N ASP A 172 10.54 9.18 -5.26
CA ASP A 172 11.45 10.25 -4.81
C ASP A 172 12.91 9.79 -4.74
N ASN A 173 13.18 8.51 -4.46
CA ASN A 173 14.53 7.98 -4.41
C ASN A 173 15.09 7.64 -5.80
N SER A 174 14.24 7.14 -6.70
CA SER A 174 14.57 6.86 -8.10
C SER A 174 14.55 8.11 -9.00
N ARG A 175 13.89 9.18 -8.55
CA ARG A 175 13.58 10.38 -9.35
C ARG A 175 12.80 10.06 -10.63
N GLY A 176 12.14 8.90 -10.66
CA GLY A 176 11.45 8.36 -11.82
C GLY A 176 10.04 8.90 -11.98
N LYS A 177 9.28 8.22 -12.85
CA LYS A 177 7.84 8.36 -13.00
C LYS A 177 7.18 7.01 -12.81
N MET A 178 6.01 6.98 -12.19
CA MET A 178 5.24 5.75 -11.98
C MET A 178 3.75 6.04 -12.10
N THR A 179 3.04 5.19 -12.85
CA THR A 179 1.59 5.17 -12.89
C THR A 179 1.09 3.85 -12.33
N ALA A 180 0.25 3.94 -11.29
CA ALA A 180 -0.43 2.80 -10.70
C ALA A 180 -1.93 3.07 -10.59
N TYR A 181 -2.70 1.99 -10.61
CA TYR A 181 -4.14 2.00 -10.40
C TYR A 181 -4.51 1.12 -9.23
N TYR A 182 -5.50 1.57 -8.45
CA TYR A 182 -6.08 0.85 -7.34
C TYR A 182 -7.58 0.68 -7.56
N GLY A 183 -8.06 -0.55 -7.45
CA GLY A 183 -9.48 -0.85 -7.32
C GLY A 183 -9.97 -0.62 -5.89
N ASP A 184 -11.24 -0.97 -5.64
CA ASP A 184 -11.83 -0.88 -4.31
C ASP A 184 -11.02 -1.64 -3.24
N LEU A 185 -10.99 -1.09 -2.02
CA LEU A 185 -10.36 -1.71 -0.85
C LEU A 185 -11.43 -2.05 0.17
N TYR A 186 -11.50 -3.31 0.60
CA TYR A 186 -12.48 -3.72 1.61
C TYR A 186 -12.05 -4.90 2.46
N PHE A 187 -12.56 -4.93 3.69
CA PHE A 187 -12.41 -6.05 4.60
C PHE A 187 -13.59 -7.01 4.53
N SER A 188 -13.33 -8.31 4.53
CA SER A 188 -14.34 -9.39 4.52
C SER A 188 -14.11 -10.42 5.64
N LYS A 189 -15.16 -11.19 5.95
CA LYS A 189 -15.11 -12.28 6.94
C LYS A 189 -14.42 -13.54 6.41
N LYS A 190 -14.56 -13.78 5.10
CA LYS A 190 -14.09 -14.96 4.37
C LYS A 190 -13.50 -14.56 3.04
#